data_AF-A0A7S2QKJ0-F1
#
_entry.id   AF-A0A7S2QKJ0-F1
#
_cell.length_a   1.000
_cell.length_b   1.000
_cell.length_c   1.000
_cell.angle_alpha   90.00
_cell.angle_beta   90.00
_cell.angle_gamma   90.00
#
_symmetry.space_group_name_H-M   'P 1'
#
loop_
_entity.id
_entity.type
_entity.pdbx_description
1 polymer ?
#
loop_
_entity_poly.entity_id
_entity_poly.type
_entity_poly.pdbx_seq_one_letter_code
_entity_poly.pdbx_strand_id
1 'polypeptide(L)'
;SIYGTSESITIPCVTSTKVIEIKQVIAHKLDMDPQYIGFVAKQGCALRKQLDHEEIRRNIIVTGITSFTRKWQRYDDPFVIIGAGHVGLRHALWLLKYKTTNFVLFDRRNKVGGTSWVPPANKK
;
A
#
# COMPACT_ATOMS: atom_id res chain seq x y z
N SER A 1 -0.54 -7.67 17.19
CA SER A 1 -1.76 -6.84 17.23
C SER A 1 -1.37 -5.37 17.23
N ILE A 2 -2.25 -4.46 16.84
CA ILE A 2 -2.00 -3.02 16.95
C ILE A 2 -2.45 -2.53 18.33
N TYR A 3 -1.71 -1.60 18.94
CA TYR A 3 -2.07 -1.01 20.22
C TYR A 3 -3.43 -0.31 20.15
N GLY A 4 -4.33 -0.64 21.08
CA GLY A 4 -5.65 -0.01 21.17
C GLY A 4 -6.68 -0.48 20.13
N THR A 5 -6.36 -1.46 19.29
CA THR A 5 -7.31 -2.04 18.32
C THR A 5 -7.33 -3.56 18.39
N SER A 6 -8.36 -4.19 17.84
CA SER A 6 -8.46 -5.65 17.71
C SER A 6 -7.77 -6.19 16.45
N GLU A 7 -7.17 -5.33 15.62
CA GLU A 7 -6.54 -5.75 14.37
C GLU A 7 -5.24 -6.53 14.63
N SER A 8 -5.10 -7.68 13.99
CA SER A 8 -3.94 -8.55 14.08
C SER A 8 -3.55 -9.10 12.71
N ILE A 9 -2.24 -9.23 12.49
CA ILE A 9 -1.67 -9.90 11.32
C ILE A 9 -0.75 -11.02 11.81
N THR A 10 -0.76 -12.14 11.09
CA THR A 10 0.16 -13.26 11.31
C THR A 10 1.17 -13.29 10.18
N ILE A 11 2.46 -13.21 10.53
CA ILE A 11 3.57 -13.26 9.56
C ILE A 11 4.42 -14.49 9.93
N PRO A 12 4.67 -15.41 8.98
CA PRO A 12 5.59 -16.51 9.23
C PRO A 12 7.02 -15.96 9.34
N CYS A 13 7.71 -16.31 10.41
CA CYS A 13 9.08 -15.91 10.68
C CYS A 13 9.92 -17.09 11.14
N VAL A 14 11.24 -17.01 10.92
CA VAL A 14 12.21 -17.95 11.47
C VAL A 14 12.65 -17.42 12.84
N THR A 15 13.14 -18.28 13.72
CA THR A 15 13.54 -17.90 15.08
C THR A 15 14.60 -16.78 15.10
N SER A 16 15.49 -16.77 14.10
CA SER A 16 16.55 -15.77 13.95
C SER A 16 16.11 -14.46 13.27
N THR A 17 14.82 -14.31 12.94
CA THR A 17 14.30 -13.12 12.28
C THR A 17 14.37 -11.92 13.22
N LYS A 18 14.95 -10.82 12.74
CA LYS A 18 15.15 -9.61 13.53
C LYS A 18 13.94 -8.69 13.46
N VAL A 19 13.80 -7.86 14.49
CA VAL A 19 12.75 -6.83 14.56
C VAL A 19 12.78 -5.89 13.34
N ILE A 20 13.98 -5.50 12.88
CA ILE A 20 14.13 -4.62 11.71
C ILE A 20 13.52 -5.21 10.43
N GLU A 21 13.64 -6.52 10.22
CA GLU A 21 13.14 -7.19 9.02
C GLU A 21 11.60 -7.15 8.99
N ILE A 22 10.97 -7.43 10.13
CA ILE A 22 9.51 -7.37 10.25
C ILE A 22 9.00 -5.93 10.16
N LYS A 23 9.74 -4.96 10.73
CA LYS A 23 9.42 -3.54 10.53
C LYS A 23 9.47 -3.16 9.07
N GLN A 24 10.49 -3.59 8.32
CA GLN A 24 10.59 -3.33 6.88
C GLN A 24 9.45 -3.97 6.09
N VAL A 25 9.03 -5.19 6.43
CA VAL A 25 7.90 -5.85 5.77
C VAL A 25 6.60 -5.07 5.99
N ILE A 26 6.33 -4.65 7.22
CA ILE A 26 5.13 -3.86 7.53
C ILE A 26 5.21 -2.46 6.90
N ALA A 27 6.37 -1.82 6.97
CA ALA A 27 6.64 -0.53 6.35
C ALA A 27 6.42 -0.56 4.83
N HIS A 28 6.95 -1.56 4.14
CA HIS A 28 6.75 -1.76 2.70
C HIS A 28 5.28 -2.01 2.36
N LYS A 29 4.56 -2.79 3.19
CA LYS A 29 3.13 -3.02 2.99
C LYS A 29 2.29 -1.74 3.15
N LEU A 30 2.66 -0.88 4.11
CA LEU A 30 1.93 0.34 4.44
C LEU A 30 2.40 1.58 3.68
N ASP A 31 3.54 1.49 2.97
CA ASP A 31 4.23 2.62 2.32
C ASP A 31 4.60 3.72 3.32
N MET A 32 5.26 3.31 4.41
CA MET A 32 5.69 4.18 5.50
C MET A 32 7.17 3.93 5.82
N ASP A 33 7.83 4.89 6.49
CA ASP A 33 9.18 4.68 6.99
C ASP A 33 9.18 3.75 8.22
N PRO A 34 10.06 2.73 8.29
CA PRO A 34 10.18 1.82 9.43
C PRO A 34 10.41 2.50 10.79
N GLN A 35 10.98 3.70 10.83
CA GLN A 35 11.29 4.42 12.07
C GLN A 35 10.04 4.84 12.84
N TYR A 36 8.92 5.08 12.15
CA TYR A 36 7.65 5.42 12.78
C TYR A 36 6.93 4.21 13.40
N ILE A 37 7.43 2.99 13.16
CA ILE A 37 6.82 1.76 13.64
C ILE A 37 7.57 1.28 14.89
N GLY A 38 6.87 1.25 16.02
CA GLY A 38 7.39 0.74 17.29
C GLY A 38 6.84 -0.64 17.62
N PHE A 39 7.69 -1.57 18.02
CA PHE A 39 7.26 -2.88 18.53
C PHE A 39 7.45 -2.95 20.04
N VAL A 40 6.40 -3.41 20.71
CA VAL A 40 6.36 -3.53 22.16
C VAL A 40 5.94 -4.95 22.51
N ALA A 41 6.66 -5.57 23.43
CA ALA A 41 6.35 -6.90 23.93
C ALA A 41 6.21 -6.87 25.45
N LYS A 42 5.35 -7.75 25.98
CA LYS A 42 5.22 -7.92 27.42
C LYS A 42 6.44 -8.65 27.97
N GLN A 43 7.05 -8.11 29.02
CA GLN A 43 8.15 -8.71 29.77
C GLN A 43 7.80 -8.65 31.25
N GLY A 44 7.37 -9.79 31.80
CA GLY A 44 6.80 -9.86 33.15
C GLY A 44 5.54 -9.01 33.25
N CYS A 45 5.52 -8.09 34.21
CA CYS A 45 4.41 -7.15 34.43
C CYS A 45 4.50 -5.87 33.58
N ALA A 46 5.61 -5.64 32.88
CA ALA A 46 5.85 -4.40 32.13
C ALA A 46 5.80 -4.63 30.61
N LEU A 47 5.54 -3.55 29.87
CA LEU A 47 5.69 -3.49 28.42
C LEU A 47 7.07 -2.92 28.09
N ARG A 48 7.86 -3.64 27.28
CA ARG A 48 9.19 -3.22 26.84
C ARG A 48 9.20 -3.04 25.33
N LYS A 49 9.78 -1.93 24.88
CA LYS A 49 10.07 -1.70 23.45
C LYS A 49 11.16 -2.66 22.99
N GLN A 50 10.91 -3.41 21.92
CA GLN A 50 11.94 -4.23 21.27
C GLN A 50 12.84 -3.36 20.39
N LEU A 51 14.15 -3.62 20.46
CA LEU A 51 15.15 -2.92 19.64
C LEU A 51 15.35 -3.64 18.30
N ASP A 52 15.83 -2.90 17.31
CA ASP A 52 15.89 -3.36 15.91
C ASP A 52 16.80 -4.58 15.69
N HIS A 53 17.84 -4.72 16.51
CA HIS A 53 18.80 -5.82 16.46
C HIS A 53 18.34 -7.07 17.23
N GLU A 54 17.28 -6.98 18.04
CA GLU A 54 16.77 -8.10 18.80
C GLU A 54 15.96 -9.06 17.90
N GLU A 55 15.90 -10.33 18.31
CA GLU A 55 15.02 -11.31 17.69
C GLU A 55 13.55 -10.98 17.97
N ILE A 56 12.73 -11.18 16.95
CA ILE A 56 11.30 -10.93 17.02
C ILE A 56 10.63 -11.90 17.99
N ARG A 57 9.85 -11.36 18.94
CA ARG A 57 9.03 -12.21 19.81
C ARG A 57 7.78 -12.71 19.07
N ARG A 58 7.27 -13.86 19.51
CA ARG A 58 6.04 -14.47 18.96
C ARG A 58 4.81 -13.58 19.05
N ASN A 59 4.63 -12.88 20.19
CA ASN A 59 3.48 -12.02 20.45
C ASN A 59 3.95 -10.58 20.68
N ILE A 60 3.60 -9.70 19.74
CA ILE A 60 4.03 -8.30 19.75
C ILE A 60 2.83 -7.38 19.53
N ILE A 61 2.89 -6.26 20.22
CA ILE A 61 2.00 -5.11 20.05
C ILE A 61 2.74 -4.08 19.19
N VAL A 62 2.16 -3.73 18.05
CA VAL A 62 2.67 -2.73 17.13
C VAL A 62 2.08 -1.37 17.51
N THR A 63 2.92 -0.35 17.52
CA THR A 63 2.60 1.05 17.82
C THR A 63 3.03 1.94 16.65
N GLY A 64 2.38 3.09 16.47
CA GLY A 64 2.66 4.02 15.38
C GLY A 64 1.87 3.78 14.08
N ILE A 65 1.02 2.75 14.04
CA ILE A 65 0.08 2.49 12.94
C ILE A 65 -1.34 2.34 13.49
N THR A 66 -2.35 2.68 12.69
CA THR A 66 -3.76 2.52 13.04
C THR A 66 -4.40 1.28 12.41
N SER A 67 -3.84 0.80 11.30
CA SER A 67 -4.31 -0.40 10.59
C SER A 67 -3.18 -1.09 9.84
N PHE A 68 -3.30 -2.41 9.58
CA PHE A 68 -2.42 -3.16 8.69
C PHE A 68 -2.80 -3.05 7.21
N THR A 69 -3.79 -2.21 6.91
CA THR A 69 -4.22 -1.87 5.56
C THR A 69 -3.69 -0.48 5.19
N ARG A 70 -3.07 -0.38 4.00
CA ARG A 70 -2.59 0.91 3.47
C ARG A 70 -3.76 1.86 3.29
N LYS A 71 -3.68 3.03 3.92
CA LYS A 71 -4.66 4.10 3.71
C LYS A 71 -4.39 4.75 2.37
N TRP A 72 -5.35 4.64 1.45
CA TRP A 72 -5.31 5.39 0.19
C TRP A 72 -5.62 6.85 0.47
N GLN A 73 -4.75 7.74 -0.01
CA GLN A 73 -5.02 9.17 0.03
C GLN A 73 -6.17 9.47 -0.94
N ARG A 74 -7.21 10.12 -0.42
CA ARG A 74 -8.30 10.65 -1.23
C ARG A 74 -7.98 12.10 -1.56
N TYR A 75 -8.15 12.45 -2.82
CA TYR A 75 -8.01 13.80 -3.33
C TYR A 75 -9.42 14.29 -3.69
N ASP A 76 -9.72 15.53 -3.29
CA ASP A 76 -11.02 16.15 -3.57
C ASP A 76 -11.15 16.46 -5.06
N ASP A 77 -10.06 16.91 -5.68
CA ASP A 77 -9.99 17.17 -7.12
C ASP A 77 -9.83 15.89 -7.95
N PRO A 78 -10.48 15.81 -9.13
CA PRO A 78 -10.36 14.65 -10.00
C PRO A 78 -8.97 14.57 -10.65
N PHE A 79 -8.45 13.36 -10.78
CA PHE A 79 -7.26 13.12 -11.61
C PHE A 79 -7.61 13.29 -13.09
N VAL A 80 -6.85 14.13 -13.79
CA VAL A 80 -7.01 14.31 -15.23
C VAL A 80 -6.03 13.38 -15.96
N ILE A 81 -6.56 12.50 -16.80
CA ILE A 81 -5.79 11.63 -17.68
C ILE A 81 -5.97 12.13 -19.13
N ILE A 82 -4.86 12.50 -19.77
CA ILE A 82 -4.86 12.98 -21.15
C ILE A 82 -4.41 11.85 -22.09
N GLY A 83 -5.32 11.42 -22.96
CA GLY A 83 -5.16 10.37 -23.95
C GLY A 83 -5.75 9.03 -23.52
N ALA A 84 -6.81 8.58 -24.18
CA ALA A 84 -7.42 7.26 -24.08
C ALA A 84 -6.72 6.21 -24.97
N GLY A 85 -5.39 6.26 -25.04
CA GLY A 85 -4.56 5.20 -25.61
C GLY A 85 -4.28 4.08 -24.62
N HIS A 86 -3.36 3.16 -24.96
CA HIS A 86 -3.00 2.04 -24.09
C HIS A 86 -2.59 2.48 -22.67
N VAL A 87 -1.71 3.49 -22.57
CA VAL A 87 -1.20 3.97 -21.27
C VAL A 87 -2.28 4.64 -20.43
N GLY A 88 -3.08 5.54 -21.02
CA GLY A 88 -4.13 6.25 -20.28
C GLY A 88 -5.25 5.33 -19.84
N LEU A 89 -5.67 4.38 -20.68
CA LEU A 89 -6.65 3.35 -20.28
C LEU A 89 -6.09 2.44 -19.19
N ARG A 90 -4.83 2.01 -19.30
CA ARG A 90 -4.17 1.22 -18.24
C ARG A 90 -4.13 1.99 -16.92
N HIS A 91 -3.87 3.29 -16.95
CA HIS A 91 -3.86 4.13 -15.76
C HIS A 91 -5.27 4.27 -15.16
N ALA A 92 -6.28 4.52 -15.99
CA ALA A 92 -7.68 4.55 -15.57
C ALA A 92 -8.11 3.22 -14.92
N LEU A 93 -7.76 2.08 -15.52
CA LEU A 93 -8.03 0.76 -14.96
C LEU A 93 -7.29 0.53 -13.63
N TRP A 94 -6.06 1.02 -13.50
CA TRP A 94 -5.31 0.95 -12.25
C TRP A 94 -6.02 1.74 -11.14
N LEU A 95 -6.51 2.95 -11.42
CA LEU A 95 -7.30 3.73 -10.46
C LEU A 95 -8.57 2.99 -10.05
N LEU A 96 -9.31 2.42 -11.02
CA LEU A 96 -10.51 1.63 -10.74
C LEU A 96 -10.20 0.39 -9.90
N LYS A 97 -9.09 -0.31 -10.15
CA LYS A 97 -8.63 -1.45 -9.34
C LYS A 97 -8.44 -1.08 -7.87
N TYR A 98 -7.97 0.14 -7.59
CA TYR A 98 -7.81 0.67 -6.24
C TYR A 98 -9.02 1.44 -5.72
N LYS A 99 -10.18 1.31 -6.40
CA LYS A 99 -11.45 1.96 -6.03
C LYS A 99 -11.39 3.49 -6.04
N THR A 100 -10.45 4.07 -6.80
CA THR A 100 -10.39 5.50 -7.07
C THR A 100 -11.18 5.78 -8.35
N THR A 101 -12.35 6.38 -8.19
CA THR A 101 -13.26 6.72 -9.30
C THR A 101 -13.27 8.22 -9.63
N ASN A 102 -12.59 9.05 -8.82
CA ASN A 102 -12.50 10.49 -9.03
C ASN A 102 -11.43 10.82 -10.09
N PHE A 103 -11.69 10.47 -11.34
CA PHE A 103 -10.80 10.81 -12.46
C PHE A 103 -11.60 11.07 -13.74
N VAL A 104 -11.04 11.88 -14.61
CA VAL A 104 -11.60 12.18 -15.94
C VAL A 104 -10.57 11.83 -17.00
N LEU A 105 -11.01 11.11 -18.03
CA LEU A 105 -10.18 10.70 -19.17
C LEU A 105 -10.60 11.50 -20.40
N PHE A 106 -9.67 12.30 -20.93
CA PHE A 106 -9.87 13.06 -22.17
C PHE A 106 -9.12 12.39 -23.31
N ASP A 107 -9.70 12.36 -24.50
CA ASP A 107 -8.99 12.03 -25.74
C ASP A 107 -9.45 12.95 -26.85
N ARG A 108 -8.56 13.26 -27.79
CA ARG A 108 -8.89 14.07 -28.97
C ARG A 108 -9.78 13.31 -29.97
N ARG A 109 -9.81 11.98 -29.91
CA ARG A 109 -10.54 11.10 -30.82
C ARG A 109 -11.89 10.72 -30.23
N ASN A 110 -12.85 10.46 -31.11
CA ASN A 110 -14.18 9.98 -30.75
C ASN A 110 -14.21 8.51 -30.27
N LYS A 111 -13.09 7.78 -30.37
CA LYS A 111 -12.98 6.37 -29.98
C LYS A 111 -11.71 6.16 -29.15
N VAL A 112 -11.83 5.27 -28.16
CA VAL A 112 -10.71 4.82 -27.32
C VAL A 112 -9.77 3.88 -28.08
N GLY A 113 -8.54 3.74 -27.59
CA GLY A 113 -7.53 2.83 -28.12
C GLY A 113 -6.32 3.52 -28.76
N GLY A 114 -6.33 4.86 -28.85
CA GLY A 114 -5.18 5.64 -29.29
C GLY A 114 -4.59 5.15 -30.61
N THR A 115 -3.28 5.30 -30.80
CA THR A 115 -2.55 4.82 -31.99
C THR A 115 -2.45 3.30 -32.07
N SER A 116 -2.73 2.59 -30.98
CA SER A 116 -2.66 1.12 -30.92
C SER A 116 -3.84 0.44 -31.61
N TRP A 117 -5.00 1.10 -31.69
CA TRP A 117 -6.21 0.51 -32.27
C TRP A 117 -6.82 1.37 -33.38
N VAL A 118 -6.96 2.67 -33.19
CA VAL A 118 -7.81 3.49 -34.07
C VAL A 118 -7.18 3.73 -35.47
N PRO A 119 -5.91 4.18 -35.60
CA PRO A 119 -5.28 4.36 -36.91
C PRO A 119 -4.91 3.05 -37.62
N PRO A 120 -4.29 2.03 -36.96
CA PRO A 120 -3.92 0.80 -37.64
C PRO A 120 -5.13 -0.02 -38.09
N ALA A 121 -6.18 -0.12 -37.28
CA ALA A 121 -7.35 -0.96 -37.63
C ALA A 121 -8.22 -0.34 -38.74
N ASN A 122 -8.11 0.97 -38.98
CA ASN A 122 -8.88 1.68 -40.01
C ASN A 122 -8.02 2.09 -41.23
N LYS A 123 -6.74 1.69 -41.28
CA LYS A 123 -5.94 1.81 -42.51
C LYS A 123 -6.25 0.60 -43.40
N LYS A 124 -7.09 0.82 -44.40
CA LYS A 124 -7.09 0.03 -45.63
C LYS A 124 -6.09 0.64 -46.60
#